data_AF-A0A1G0SV20-F1
#
_entry.id   AF-A0A1G0SV20-F1
#
_cell.length_a   1.000
_cell.length_b   1.000
_cell.length_c   1.000
_cell.angle_alpha   90.00
_cell.angle_beta   90.00
_cell.angle_gamma   90.00
#
_symmetry.space_group_name_H-M   'P 1'
#
loop_
_entity.id
_entity.type
_entity.pdbx_description
1 polymer ?
#
loop_
_entity_poly.entity_id
_entity_poly.type
_entity_poly.pdbx_seq_one_letter_code
_entity_poly.pdbx_strand_id
1 'polypeptide(L)'
;MQSNKNKIDEETLDRIISAAYKDAGLIERLKIYFLAKKNAGVKSIYNEYRTNADRVKKIPPEECPDSVIESLKIKTMKENKFFILKPAYVFIISLIVISTFIAVLLYQNKEKKPTYSRAEIELAEKQVKESLAIVNRIFKRTESLIQEEVLPKRVGKPIHKSLSIINEVLIGG
;
A
#
# COMPACT_ATOMS: atom_id res chain seq x y z
N MET A 1 -21.23 -25.51 32.07
CA MET A 1 -20.27 -24.42 31.78
C MET A 1 -20.27 -24.18 30.28
N GLN A 2 -20.54 -22.93 29.87
CA GLN A 2 -20.29 -22.33 28.54
C GLN A 2 -21.07 -22.90 27.34
N SER A 3 -21.60 -22.13 26.39
CA SER A 3 -21.63 -20.68 26.17
C SER A 3 -22.70 -20.39 25.10
N ASN A 4 -23.39 -19.25 25.25
CA ASN A 4 -24.23 -18.55 24.28
C ASN A 4 -24.04 -18.98 22.81
N LYS A 5 -25.03 -19.70 22.25
CA LYS A 5 -25.20 -19.82 20.79
C LYS A 5 -25.63 -18.46 20.26
N ASN A 6 -24.66 -17.66 19.80
CA ASN A 6 -24.93 -16.63 18.81
C ASN A 6 -25.62 -17.32 17.64
N LYS A 7 -26.91 -17.05 17.47
CA LYS A 7 -27.77 -17.68 16.46
C LYS A 7 -27.27 -17.19 15.10
N ILE A 8 -26.40 -17.98 14.48
CA ILE A 8 -25.95 -17.73 13.10
C ILE A 8 -27.18 -17.94 12.22
N ASP A 9 -27.48 -16.91 11.43
CA ASP A 9 -28.59 -16.92 10.49
C ASP A 9 -28.43 -18.04 9.44
N GLU A 10 -29.54 -18.61 8.99
CA GLU A 10 -29.57 -19.79 8.12
C GLU A 10 -28.91 -19.50 6.76
N GLU A 11 -29.15 -18.31 6.19
CA GLU A 11 -28.48 -17.85 4.96
C GLU A 11 -26.95 -17.74 5.13
N THR A 12 -26.51 -17.36 6.33
CA THR A 12 -25.09 -17.25 6.65
C THR A 12 -24.45 -18.64 6.78
N LEU A 13 -25.19 -19.62 7.32
CA LEU A 13 -24.73 -21.00 7.42
C LEU A 13 -24.52 -21.61 6.03
N ASP A 14 -25.48 -21.45 5.11
CA ASP A 14 -25.39 -21.98 3.75
C ASP A 14 -24.20 -21.40 2.98
N ARG A 15 -23.93 -20.11 3.15
CA ARG A 15 -22.74 -19.47 2.57
C ARG A 15 -21.44 -20.01 3.14
N ILE A 16 -21.41 -20.31 4.44
CA ILE A 16 -20.24 -20.92 5.09
C ILE A 16 -19.99 -22.32 4.52
N ILE A 17 -21.04 -23.15 4.38
CA ILE A 17 -20.95 -24.51 3.83
C ILE A 17 -20.47 -24.45 2.37
N SER A 18 -21.12 -23.62 1.55
CA SER A 18 -20.77 -23.44 0.13
C SER A 18 -19.30 -22.99 -0.04
N ALA A 19 -18.83 -22.10 0.84
CA ALA A 19 -17.43 -21.67 0.84
C ALA A 19 -16.45 -22.75 1.31
N ALA A 20 -16.88 -23.66 2.20
CA ALA A 20 -16.08 -24.77 2.70
C ALA A 20 -15.91 -25.89 1.65
N TYR A 21 -16.97 -26.20 0.89
CA TYR A 21 -16.93 -27.17 -0.22
C TYR A 21 -16.31 -26.61 -1.51
N LYS A 22 -16.00 -25.30 -1.54
CA LYS A 22 -15.46 -24.55 -2.69
C LYS A 22 -16.45 -24.37 -3.86
N ASP A 23 -17.73 -24.50 -3.59
CA ASP A 23 -18.81 -24.25 -4.55
C ASP A 23 -19.13 -22.76 -4.68
N ALA A 24 -18.79 -21.97 -3.66
CA ALA A 24 -18.94 -20.51 -3.69
C ALA A 24 -17.85 -19.80 -4.51
N GLY A 25 -18.22 -18.70 -5.18
CA GLY A 25 -17.30 -17.84 -5.92
C GLY A 25 -16.19 -17.23 -5.05
N LEU A 26 -15.10 -16.78 -5.68
CA LEU A 26 -13.91 -16.27 -4.99
C LEU A 26 -14.21 -15.12 -4.01
N ILE A 27 -15.10 -14.21 -4.39
CA ILE A 27 -15.49 -13.05 -3.58
C ILE A 27 -16.21 -13.51 -2.30
N GLU A 28 -17.15 -14.45 -2.43
CA GLU A 28 -17.93 -14.97 -1.30
C GLU A 28 -17.02 -15.73 -0.32
N ARG A 29 -16.07 -16.52 -0.83
CA ARG A 29 -15.07 -17.21 -0.01
C ARG A 29 -14.20 -16.23 0.77
N LEU A 30 -13.83 -15.10 0.16
CA LEU A 30 -13.06 -14.05 0.84
C LEU A 30 -13.90 -13.39 1.95
N LYS A 31 -15.18 -13.13 1.68
CA LYS A 31 -16.13 -12.56 2.65
C LYS A 31 -16.30 -13.48 3.87
N ILE A 32 -16.50 -14.77 3.66
CA ILE A 32 -16.56 -15.78 4.73
C ILE A 32 -15.24 -15.87 5.50
N TYR A 33 -14.09 -15.78 4.83
CA TYR A 33 -12.79 -15.76 5.48
C TYR A 33 -12.64 -14.56 6.45
N PHE A 34 -13.05 -13.37 6.02
CA PHE A 34 -13.06 -12.19 6.89
C PHE A 34 -14.07 -12.31 8.04
N LEU A 35 -15.23 -12.90 7.80
CA LEU A 35 -16.24 -13.17 8.84
C LEU A 35 -15.72 -14.17 9.88
N ALA A 36 -15.05 -15.24 9.44
CA ALA A 36 -14.40 -16.22 10.30
C ALA A 36 -13.24 -15.62 11.13
N LYS A 37 -12.57 -14.59 10.61
CA LYS A 37 -11.53 -13.87 11.38
C LYS A 37 -12.12 -13.09 12.56
N LYS A 38 -13.34 -12.56 12.39
CA LYS A 38 -14.01 -11.71 13.40
C LYS A 38 -14.90 -12.51 14.37
N ASN A 39 -15.45 -13.64 13.94
CA ASN A 39 -16.38 -14.45 14.73
C ASN A 39 -15.86 -15.88 14.91
N ALA A 40 -15.52 -16.23 16.15
CA ALA A 40 -15.01 -17.55 16.49
C ALA A 40 -15.99 -18.69 16.16
N GLY A 41 -17.31 -18.44 16.25
CA GLY A 41 -18.34 -19.43 15.91
C GLY A 41 -18.35 -19.76 14.42
N VAL A 42 -18.27 -18.74 13.56
CA VAL A 42 -18.20 -18.90 12.10
C VAL A 42 -16.93 -19.66 11.70
N LYS A 43 -15.80 -19.35 12.36
CA LYS A 43 -14.53 -20.04 12.13
C LYS A 43 -14.60 -21.54 12.44
N SER A 44 -15.22 -21.89 13.57
CA SER A 44 -15.38 -23.28 13.98
C SER A 44 -16.17 -24.08 12.94
N ILE A 45 -17.33 -23.56 12.55
CA ILE A 45 -18.24 -24.21 11.59
C ILE A 45 -17.56 -24.34 10.21
N TYR A 46 -16.93 -23.28 9.73
CA TYR A 46 -16.21 -23.31 8.45
C TYR A 46 -15.11 -24.37 8.42
N ASN A 47 -14.33 -24.49 9.49
CA ASN A 47 -13.24 -25.46 9.57
C ASN A 47 -13.76 -26.91 9.66
N GLU A 48 -14.86 -27.13 10.36
CA GLU A 48 -15.51 -28.43 10.46
C GLU A 48 -15.97 -28.93 9.09
N TYR A 49 -16.76 -28.12 8.37
CA TYR A 49 -17.23 -28.47 7.03
C TYR A 49 -16.08 -28.61 6.02
N ARG A 50 -15.06 -27.75 6.11
CA ARG A 50 -13.88 -27.86 5.24
C ARG A 50 -13.14 -29.17 5.47
N THR A 51 -12.97 -29.57 6.72
CA THR A 51 -12.33 -30.85 7.08
C THR A 51 -13.14 -32.03 6.57
N ASN A 52 -14.47 -31.98 6.68
CA ASN A 52 -15.36 -33.01 6.17
C ASN A 52 -15.31 -33.09 4.63
N ALA A 53 -15.34 -31.95 3.94
CA ALA A 53 -15.18 -31.90 2.48
C ALA A 53 -13.84 -32.52 2.03
N ASP A 54 -12.74 -32.19 2.74
CA ASP A 54 -11.42 -32.76 2.46
C ASP A 54 -11.36 -34.28 2.75
N ARG A 55 -12.18 -34.80 3.68
CA ARG A 55 -12.32 -36.25 3.94
C ARG A 55 -13.12 -36.95 2.86
N VAL A 56 -14.28 -36.39 2.48
CA VAL A 56 -15.14 -36.95 1.42
C VAL A 56 -14.40 -36.99 0.09
N LYS A 57 -13.62 -35.96 -0.23
CA LYS A 57 -12.80 -35.92 -1.44
C LYS A 57 -11.74 -37.03 -1.53
N LYS A 58 -11.34 -37.60 -0.38
CA LYS A 58 -10.35 -38.69 -0.32
C LYS A 58 -10.98 -40.08 -0.45
N ILE A 59 -12.30 -40.19 -0.48
CA ILE A 59 -12.99 -41.45 -0.71
C ILE A 59 -12.67 -41.86 -2.17
N PRO A 60 -12.09 -43.05 -2.40
CA PRO A 60 -11.80 -43.51 -3.75
C PRO A 60 -13.10 -43.66 -4.53
N PRO A 61 -13.14 -43.22 -5.80
CA PRO A 61 -14.30 -43.44 -6.63
C PRO A 61 -14.49 -44.94 -6.86
N GLU A 62 -15.67 -45.45 -6.56
CA GLU A 62 -16.06 -46.79 -6.96
C GLU A 62 -16.42 -46.78 -8.45
N GLU A 63 -15.91 -47.75 -9.21
CA GLU A 63 -16.21 -47.86 -10.64
C GLU A 63 -17.69 -48.26 -10.81
N CYS A 64 -18.45 -47.41 -11.52
CA CYS A 64 -19.82 -47.74 -11.87
C CYS A 64 -19.84 -48.95 -12.81
N PRO A 65 -20.71 -49.95 -12.59
CA PRO A 65 -20.81 -51.10 -13.47
C PRO A 65 -21.23 -50.68 -14.89
N ASP A 66 -20.53 -51.20 -15.89
CA ASP A 66 -20.66 -50.82 -17.31
C ASP A 66 -22.11 -50.90 -17.84
N SER A 67 -22.92 -51.81 -17.29
CA SER A 67 -24.35 -51.96 -17.61
C SER A 67 -25.17 -50.68 -17.42
N VAL A 68 -24.79 -49.81 -16.49
CA VAL A 68 -25.45 -48.53 -16.23
C VAL A 68 -24.96 -47.46 -17.21
N ILE A 69 -23.67 -47.47 -17.54
CA ILE A 69 -23.04 -46.51 -18.47
C ILE A 69 -23.61 -46.68 -19.89
N GLU A 70 -23.85 -47.93 -20.30
CA GLU A 70 -24.43 -48.22 -21.62
C GLU A 70 -25.88 -47.75 -21.76
N SER A 71 -26.66 -47.81 -20.68
CA SER A 71 -28.05 -47.32 -20.64
C SER A 71 -28.18 -45.79 -20.71
N LEU A 72 -27.09 -45.06 -20.43
CA LEU A 72 -27.04 -43.60 -20.36
C LEU A 72 -26.38 -42.94 -21.58
N LYS A 73 -26.09 -43.68 -22.66
CA LYS A 73 -25.66 -43.14 -23.97
C LYS A 73 -26.81 -42.36 -24.64
N ILE A 74 -27.24 -41.27 -24.03
CA ILE A 74 -28.09 -40.27 -24.65
C ILE A 74 -27.19 -39.47 -25.59
N LYS A 75 -27.55 -39.42 -26.87
CA LYS A 75 -26.89 -38.58 -27.89
C LYS A 75 -26.79 -37.15 -27.34
N THR A 76 -25.58 -36.75 -26.93
CA THR A 76 -25.28 -35.36 -26.60
C THR A 76 -25.49 -34.52 -27.85
N MET A 77 -26.51 -33.68 -27.78
CA MET A 77 -26.87 -32.70 -28.80
C MET A 77 -25.66 -31.80 -29.04
N LYS A 78 -25.26 -31.63 -30.30
CA LYS A 78 -24.14 -30.76 -30.74
C LYS A 78 -24.18 -29.44 -29.97
N GLU A 79 -23.21 -29.25 -29.08
CA GLU A 79 -22.96 -27.94 -28.51
C GLU A 79 -22.63 -26.97 -29.66
N ASN A 80 -23.45 -25.93 -29.79
CA ASN A 80 -23.14 -24.81 -30.65
C ASN A 80 -21.77 -24.28 -30.24
N LYS A 81 -20.83 -24.27 -31.20
CA LYS A 81 -19.52 -23.64 -31.06
C LYS A 81 -19.75 -22.16 -30.76
N PHE A 82 -19.83 -21.80 -29.49
CA PHE A 82 -19.57 -20.43 -29.07
C PHE A 82 -18.20 -20.07 -29.61
N PHE A 83 -18.09 -18.89 -30.21
CA PHE A 83 -16.84 -18.36 -30.76
C PHE A 83 -15.76 -18.35 -29.67
N ILE A 84 -14.98 -19.42 -29.59
CA ILE A 84 -13.76 -19.46 -28.77
C ILE A 84 -12.74 -18.66 -29.57
N LEU A 85 -12.76 -17.33 -29.40
CA LEU A 85 -11.62 -16.51 -29.81
C LEU A 85 -10.41 -17.08 -29.09
N LYS A 86 -9.34 -17.39 -29.84
CA LYS A 86 -8.11 -17.92 -29.25
C LYS A 86 -7.70 -17.00 -28.08
N PRO A 87 -7.25 -17.55 -26.94
CA PRO A 87 -6.95 -16.77 -25.74
C PRO A 87 -5.97 -15.61 -26.01
N ALA A 88 -5.10 -15.75 -27.01
CA ALA A 88 -4.22 -14.70 -27.50
C ALA A 88 -4.96 -13.43 -27.97
N TYR A 89 -6.11 -13.54 -28.65
CA TYR A 89 -6.87 -12.37 -29.12
C TYR A 89 -7.53 -11.63 -27.96
N VAL A 90 -8.09 -12.37 -27.00
CA VAL A 90 -8.68 -11.78 -25.78
C VAL A 90 -7.61 -11.02 -24.99
N PHE A 91 -6.41 -11.58 -24.90
CA PHE A 91 -5.26 -10.93 -24.26
C PHE A 91 -4.88 -9.62 -24.97
N ILE A 92 -4.71 -9.65 -26.30
CA ILE A 92 -4.35 -8.46 -27.09
C ILE A 92 -5.41 -7.35 -26.95
N ILE A 93 -6.70 -7.70 -27.05
CA ILE A 93 -7.80 -6.74 -26.90
C ILE A 93 -7.79 -6.14 -25.49
N SER A 94 -7.62 -6.97 -24.46
CA SER A 94 -7.56 -6.49 -23.07
C SER A 94 -6.38 -5.54 -22.83
N LEU A 95 -5.22 -5.84 -23.43
CA LEU A 95 -4.02 -5.02 -23.31
C LEU A 95 -4.23 -3.64 -23.95
N ILE A 96 -4.87 -3.59 -25.12
CA ILE A 96 -5.20 -2.34 -25.82
C ILE A 96 -6.17 -1.50 -24.98
N VAL A 97 -7.21 -2.12 -24.42
CA VAL A 97 -8.21 -1.42 -23.59
C VAL A 97 -7.57 -0.87 -22.30
N ILE A 98 -6.74 -1.67 -21.62
CA ILE A 98 -6.05 -1.24 -20.41
C ILE A 98 -5.05 -0.12 -20.72
N SER A 99 -4.27 -0.25 -21.79
CA SER A 99 -3.29 0.75 -22.22
C SER A 99 -3.94 2.09 -22.56
N THR A 100 -5.06 2.06 -23.31
CA THR A 100 -5.81 3.28 -23.65
C THR A 100 -6.44 3.91 -22.42
N PHE A 101 -6.98 3.12 -21.49
CA PHE A 101 -7.51 3.62 -20.22
C PHE A 101 -6.44 4.33 -19.37
N ILE A 102 -5.25 3.72 -19.23
CA ILE A 102 -4.13 4.33 -18.51
C ILE A 102 -3.67 5.62 -19.19
N ALA A 103 -3.56 5.62 -20.53
CA ALA A 103 -3.16 6.80 -21.28
C ALA A 103 -4.14 7.97 -21.09
N VAL A 104 -5.44 7.71 -21.08
CA VAL A 104 -6.48 8.74 -20.84
C VAL A 104 -6.38 9.29 -19.43
N LEU A 105 -6.20 8.44 -18.41
CA LEU A 105 -6.04 8.90 -17.03
C LEU A 105 -4.81 9.80 -16.86
N LEU A 106 -3.68 9.43 -17.47
CA LEU A 106 -2.46 10.25 -17.44
C LEU A 106 -2.63 11.58 -18.19
N TYR A 107 -3.41 11.61 -19.27
CA TYR A 107 -3.62 12.84 -20.04
C TYR A 107 -4.59 13.81 -19.36
N GLN A 108 -5.59 13.29 -18.63
CA GLN A 108 -6.53 14.10 -17.85
C GLN A 108 -5.88 14.71 -16.60
N ASN A 109 -4.89 14.03 -16.02
CA ASN A 109 -4.13 14.50 -14.84
C ASN A 109 -3.02 15.51 -15.15
N LYS A 110 -3.03 16.16 -16.32
CA LYS A 110 -2.19 17.35 -16.51
C LYS A 110 -2.71 18.45 -15.59
N GLU A 111 -2.10 18.57 -14.42
CA GLU A 111 -2.38 19.67 -13.49
C GLU A 111 -2.33 20.98 -14.28
N LYS A 112 -3.45 21.72 -14.22
CA LYS A 112 -3.50 23.06 -14.81
C LYS A 112 -2.36 23.84 -14.15
N LYS A 113 -1.42 24.34 -14.96
CA LYS A 113 -0.36 25.22 -14.46
C LYS A 113 -1.05 26.32 -13.64
N PRO A 114 -0.70 26.50 -12.35
CA PRO A 114 -1.34 27.51 -11.54
C PRO A 114 -1.09 28.88 -12.18
N THR A 115 -2.16 29.57 -12.53
CA THR A 115 -2.10 30.94 -13.04
C THR A 115 -2.18 31.87 -11.84
N TYR A 116 -1.05 32.40 -11.40
CA TYR A 116 -0.98 33.35 -10.30
C TYR A 116 -1.45 34.74 -10.74
N SER A 117 -2.20 35.41 -9.87
CA SER A 117 -2.55 36.81 -10.03
C SER A 117 -1.34 37.71 -9.79
N ARG A 118 -1.38 38.94 -10.32
CA ARG A 118 -0.33 39.94 -10.07
C ARG A 118 -0.16 40.26 -8.57
N ALA A 119 -1.26 40.28 -7.83
CA ALA A 119 -1.24 40.53 -6.39
C ALA A 119 -0.55 39.40 -5.60
N GLU A 120 -0.75 38.13 -5.99
CA GLU A 120 -0.07 37.00 -5.35
C GLU A 120 1.44 37.01 -5.63
N ILE A 121 1.83 37.40 -6.85
CA ILE A 121 3.25 37.55 -7.22
C ILE A 121 3.90 38.67 -6.40
N GLU A 122 3.27 39.83 -6.29
CA GLU A 122 3.79 40.97 -5.52
C GLU A 122 3.91 40.64 -4.02
N LEU A 123 2.92 39.93 -3.47
CA LEU A 123 2.96 39.46 -2.09
C LEU A 123 4.10 38.47 -1.86
N ALA A 124 4.31 37.52 -2.78
CA ALA A 124 5.41 36.57 -2.71
C ALA A 124 6.78 37.27 -2.79
N GLU A 125 6.95 38.24 -3.70
CA GLU A 125 8.18 39.04 -3.81
C GLU A 125 8.47 39.81 -2.51
N LYS A 126 7.44 40.41 -1.91
CA LYS A 126 7.57 41.10 -0.63
C LYS A 126 8.04 40.16 0.49
N GLN A 127 7.42 38.98 0.61
CA GLN A 127 7.80 37.98 1.61
C GLN A 127 9.23 37.47 1.42
N VAL A 128 9.64 37.25 0.17
CA VAL A 128 11.03 36.85 -0.15
C VAL A 128 12.01 37.96 0.25
N LYS A 129 11.70 39.22 -0.08
CA LYS A 129 12.54 40.37 0.29
C LYS A 129 12.69 40.51 1.80
N GLU A 130 11.60 40.36 2.55
CA GLU A 130 11.62 40.40 4.02
C GLU A 130 12.44 39.25 4.61
N SER A 131 12.27 38.03 4.09
CA SER A 131 13.03 36.85 4.50
C SER A 131 14.54 37.03 4.26
N LEU A 132 14.91 37.52 3.08
CA LEU A 132 16.31 37.83 2.74
C LEU A 132 16.90 38.92 3.64
N ALA A 133 16.11 39.94 4.00
CA ALA A 133 16.55 40.98 4.92
C ALA A 133 16.84 40.43 6.33
N ILE A 134 16.01 39.50 6.82
CA ILE A 134 16.22 38.82 8.11
C ILE A 134 17.51 37.99 8.06
N VAL A 135 17.69 37.18 7.02
CA VAL A 135 18.88 36.34 6.83
C VAL A 135 20.15 37.21 6.81
N ASN A 136 20.14 38.31 6.05
CA ASN A 136 21.26 39.24 6.00
C ASN A 136 21.57 39.86 7.37
N ARG A 137 20.54 40.22 8.15
CA ARG A 137 20.73 40.76 9.51
C ARG A 137 21.38 39.73 10.43
N ILE A 138 20.98 38.46 10.34
CA ILE A 138 21.58 37.36 11.11
C ILE A 138 23.05 37.20 10.73
N PHE A 139 23.37 37.17 9.44
CA PHE A 139 24.76 37.04 8.98
C PHE A 139 25.64 38.19 9.46
N LYS A 140 25.19 39.45 9.30
CA LYS A 140 25.94 40.62 9.77
C LYS A 140 26.18 40.60 11.28
N ARG A 141 25.16 40.24 12.06
CA ARG A 141 25.29 40.13 13.52
C ARG A 141 26.25 39.02 13.90
N THR A 142 26.19 37.89 13.20
CA THR A 142 27.09 36.75 13.43
C THR A 142 28.52 37.11 13.09
N GLU A 143 28.75 37.80 11.97
CA GLU A 143 30.07 38.28 11.57
C GLU A 143 30.67 39.23 12.60
N SER A 144 29.91 40.25 13.04
CA SER A 144 30.34 41.18 14.10
C SER A 144 30.63 40.45 15.42
N LEU A 145 29.77 39.52 15.85
CA LEU A 145 30.03 38.71 17.05
C LEU A 145 31.33 37.88 16.92
N ILE A 146 31.58 37.30 15.75
CA ILE A 146 32.81 36.54 15.52
C ILE A 146 34.03 37.46 15.59
N GLN A 147 33.99 38.61 14.90
CA GLN A 147 35.12 39.53 14.77
C GLN A 147 35.43 40.29 16.06
N GLU A 148 34.41 40.77 16.77
CA GLU A 148 34.58 41.65 17.92
C GLU A 148 34.66 40.87 19.24
N GLU A 149 34.00 39.72 19.33
CA GLU A 149 33.95 38.97 20.57
C GLU A 149 34.72 37.65 20.51
N VAL A 150 34.41 36.79 19.54
CA VAL A 150 34.95 35.42 19.52
C VAL A 150 36.43 35.44 19.22
N LEU A 151 36.87 36.05 18.12
CA LEU A 151 38.27 36.06 17.72
C LEU A 151 39.17 36.74 18.77
N PRO A 152 38.85 37.93 19.30
CA PRO A 152 39.73 38.58 20.28
C PRO A 152 39.77 37.82 21.60
N LYS A 153 38.63 37.32 22.10
CA LYS A 153 38.57 36.64 23.41
C LYS A 153 39.11 35.21 23.37
N ARG A 154 38.83 34.46 22.30
CA ARG A 154 39.18 33.02 22.20
C ARG A 154 40.49 32.76 21.48
N VAL A 155 40.95 33.66 20.64
CA VAL A 155 42.20 33.48 19.86
C VAL A 155 43.22 34.55 20.23
N GLY A 156 42.86 35.83 20.12
CA GLY A 156 43.79 36.95 20.37
C GLY A 156 44.38 36.95 21.78
N LYS A 157 43.53 36.89 22.82
CA LYS A 157 43.98 36.88 24.22
C LYS A 157 44.89 35.69 24.57
N PRO A 158 44.54 34.43 24.24
CA PRO A 158 45.45 33.30 24.47
C PRO A 158 46.80 33.44 23.77
N ILE A 159 46.82 33.88 22.50
CA ILE A 159 48.07 34.08 21.75
C ILE A 159 48.94 35.14 22.42
N HIS A 160 48.35 36.29 22.79
CA HIS A 160 49.09 37.35 23.47
C HIS A 160 49.67 36.86 24.81
N LYS A 161 48.90 36.08 25.58
CA LYS A 161 49.37 35.48 26.82
C LYS A 161 50.53 34.50 26.58
N SER A 162 50.45 33.64 25.57
CA SER A 162 51.55 32.72 25.26
C SER A 162 52.82 33.45 24.83
N LEU A 163 52.69 34.51 24.02
CA LEU A 163 53.82 35.32 23.59
C LEU A 163 54.45 36.07 24.77
N SER A 164 53.64 36.59 25.70
CA SER A 164 54.12 37.23 26.92
C SER A 164 54.92 36.26 27.80
N ILE A 165 54.46 35.02 27.97
CA ILE A 165 55.18 33.99 28.73
C ILE A 165 56.52 33.65 28.08
N ILE A 166 56.53 33.47 26.76
CA ILE A 166 57.76 33.20 26.01
C ILE A 166 58.75 34.36 26.17
N ASN A 167 58.27 35.60 26.11
CA ASN A 167 59.10 36.79 26.29
C ASN A 167 59.70 36.89 27.70
N GLU A 168 58.91 36.61 28.73
CA GLU A 168 59.36 36.59 30.13
C GLU A 168 60.44 35.51 30.37
N VAL A 169 60.29 34.33 29.75
CA VAL A 169 61.25 33.22 29.87
C VAL A 169 62.54 33.48 29.07
N LEU A 170 62.46 34.09 27.88
CA LEU A 170 63.61 34.29 27.00
C LEU A 170 64.42 35.55 27.31
N ILE A 171 63.75 36.64 27.67
CA ILE A 171 64.41 37.94 27.89
C ILE A 171 64.80 38.11 29.37
N GLY A 172 64.16 37.37 30.28
CA GLY A 172 64.37 37.51 31.72
C GLY A 172 63.77 38.82 32.21
N GLY A 173 62.58 38.74 32.83
CA GLY A 173 62.01 39.88 33.56
C GLY A 173 62.90 40.35 34.70
#